data_AF-A0A091B3Y0-F1
#
_entry.id   AF-A0A091B3Y0-F1
#
_cell.length_a   1.000
_cell.length_b   1.000
_cell.length_c   1.000
_cell.angle_alpha   90.00
_cell.angle_beta   90.00
_cell.angle_gamma   90.00
#
_symmetry.space_group_name_H-M   'P 1'
#
loop_
_entity.id
_entity.type
_entity.pdbx_description
1 polymer ?
#
loop_
_entity_poly.entity_id
_entity_poly.type
_entity_poly.pdbx_seq_one_letter_code
_entity_poly.pdbx_strand_id
1 'polypeptide(L)'
;MRHARPLALSALAIALLPGCDILEKIPRTPEDFARAASPFGAATRELLEDSPEGKVYRIMIESKRTASWAQADFAMWQDLRSSCPDGAQHENLSTEPATDGAHESSQQEHPAGTHFIRTFRCAPKPAYQFEFESRLPHEQAVEQMTRRLREAAPDSKGGRVVVPILDSSTDTKFDQIEGFLGGLVHSMLNKCPTGVVVSHPVIGLFPPSDEASDLSQPLGYFAYIVECTGNAPATAAAPIPGK
;
A
#
# COMPACT_ATOMS: atom_id res chain seq x y z
N MET A 1 48.11 11.72 -47.72
CA MET A 1 46.92 12.41 -48.28
C MET A 1 45.76 12.18 -47.33
N ARG A 2 45.31 13.23 -46.64
CA ARG A 2 44.25 13.17 -45.60
C ARG A 2 42.91 13.50 -46.26
N HIS A 3 41.96 12.58 -46.23
CA HIS A 3 40.59 12.86 -46.67
C HIS A 3 39.76 13.37 -45.50
N ALA A 4 39.45 14.67 -45.51
CA ALA A 4 38.46 15.28 -44.64
C ALA A 4 37.05 14.99 -45.19
N ARG A 5 36.21 14.35 -44.38
CA ARG A 5 34.76 14.21 -44.65
C ARG A 5 34.03 15.41 -44.05
N PRO A 6 33.17 16.11 -44.80
CA PRO A 6 32.32 17.15 -44.23
C PRO A 6 31.16 16.49 -43.46
N LEU A 7 31.06 16.81 -42.17
CA LEU A 7 29.88 16.60 -41.35
C LEU A 7 28.79 17.57 -41.82
N ALA A 8 27.77 17.05 -42.49
CA ALA A 8 26.55 17.79 -42.77
C ALA A 8 25.74 17.91 -41.47
N LEU A 9 25.82 19.07 -40.82
CA LEU A 9 24.87 19.49 -39.80
C LEU A 9 23.53 19.80 -40.48
N SER A 10 22.60 18.87 -40.43
CA SER A 10 21.20 19.14 -40.74
C SER A 10 20.62 19.99 -39.62
N ALA A 11 20.55 21.31 -39.84
CA ALA A 11 19.79 22.22 -39.01
C ALA A 11 18.30 21.90 -39.17
N LEU A 12 17.70 21.29 -38.14
CA LEU A 12 16.26 21.10 -38.05
C LEU A 12 15.63 22.47 -37.80
N ALA A 13 15.03 23.08 -38.83
CA ALA A 13 14.27 24.31 -38.70
C ALA A 13 12.97 24.01 -37.94
N ILE A 14 12.91 24.38 -36.67
CA ILE A 14 11.68 24.36 -35.87
C ILE A 14 10.84 25.57 -36.30
N ALA A 15 9.83 25.33 -37.13
CA ALA A 15 8.81 26.32 -37.43
C ALA A 15 7.98 26.58 -36.16
N LEU A 16 8.17 27.76 -35.57
CA LEU A 16 7.40 28.27 -34.44
C LEU A 16 5.98 28.64 -34.92
N LEU A 17 5.05 27.69 -34.83
CA LEU A 17 3.61 27.99 -34.92
C LEU A 17 3.15 28.55 -33.57
N PRO A 18 2.66 29.80 -33.50
CA PRO A 18 2.11 30.36 -32.27
C PRO A 18 0.74 29.73 -32.03
N GLY A 19 0.60 28.93 -30.96
CA GLY A 19 -0.68 28.31 -30.58
C GLY A 19 -0.62 26.81 -30.29
N CYS A 20 0.55 26.18 -30.32
CA CYS A 20 0.71 24.83 -29.77
C CYS A 20 1.35 24.93 -28.38
N ASP A 21 0.59 24.64 -27.32
CA ASP A 21 1.06 24.42 -25.95
C ASP A 21 1.93 23.15 -25.85
N ILE A 22 3.00 23.09 -26.66
CA ILE A 22 3.98 22.01 -26.67
C ILE A 22 4.82 22.10 -25.40
N LEU A 23 5.07 23.30 -24.87
CA LEU A 23 5.84 23.52 -23.65
C LEU A 23 5.16 22.96 -22.38
N GLU A 24 3.85 22.79 -22.38
CA GLU A 24 3.11 22.14 -21.29
C GLU A 24 3.04 20.62 -21.43
N LYS A 25 3.25 20.09 -22.64
CA LYS A 25 3.22 18.65 -22.93
C LYS A 25 4.59 17.97 -22.92
N ILE A 26 5.66 18.71 -22.68
CA ILE A 26 7.00 18.12 -22.53
C ILE A 26 7.09 17.50 -21.13
N PRO A 27 7.31 16.18 -21.02
CA PRO A 27 7.55 15.50 -19.74
C PRO A 27 8.72 16.19 -19.01
N ARG A 28 8.53 16.55 -17.74
CA ARG A 28 9.56 17.28 -16.96
C ARG A 28 10.27 16.40 -15.95
N THR A 29 9.62 15.33 -15.51
CA THR A 29 10.21 14.36 -14.58
C THR A 29 10.42 12.99 -15.24
N PRO A 30 11.31 12.15 -14.70
CA PRO A 30 11.41 10.74 -15.13
C PRO A 30 10.08 10.00 -15.09
N GLU A 31 9.20 10.30 -14.11
CA GLU A 31 7.86 9.71 -14.03
C GLU A 31 6.97 10.17 -15.19
N ASP A 32 7.03 11.45 -15.58
CA ASP A 32 6.28 11.96 -16.73
C ASP A 32 6.73 11.26 -18.03
N PHE A 33 8.04 11.04 -18.19
CA PHE A 33 8.58 10.32 -19.36
C PHE A 33 8.12 8.87 -19.37
N ALA A 34 8.16 8.19 -18.21
CA ALA A 34 7.66 6.82 -18.08
C ALA A 34 6.16 6.74 -18.39
N ARG A 35 5.35 7.70 -17.92
CA ARG A 35 3.91 7.77 -18.20
C ARG A 35 3.61 8.08 -19.65
N ALA A 36 4.36 8.98 -20.29
CA ALA A 36 4.21 9.30 -21.70
C ALA A 36 4.59 8.10 -22.60
N ALA A 37 5.62 7.35 -22.21
CA ALA A 37 6.04 6.12 -22.89
C ALA A 37 5.16 4.90 -22.54
N SER A 38 4.30 5.00 -21.52
CA SER A 38 3.44 3.91 -21.09
C SER A 38 2.51 3.49 -22.23
N PRO A 39 2.36 2.17 -22.45
CA PRO A 39 1.41 1.65 -23.42
C PRO A 39 -0.06 1.80 -22.99
N PHE A 40 -0.30 2.43 -21.85
CA PHE A 40 -1.64 2.66 -21.30
C PHE A 40 -1.90 4.15 -21.05
N GLY A 41 -3.18 4.51 -20.97
CA GLY A 41 -3.65 5.75 -20.37
C GLY A 41 -3.43 5.77 -18.86
N ALA A 42 -3.89 6.84 -18.20
CA ALA A 42 -3.88 6.89 -16.74
C ALA A 42 -4.94 5.94 -16.17
N ALA A 43 -4.57 5.15 -15.17
CA ALA A 43 -5.54 4.34 -14.44
C ALA A 43 -6.49 5.24 -13.61
N THR A 44 -7.77 4.90 -13.60
CA THR A 44 -8.78 5.56 -12.75
C THR A 44 -9.29 4.61 -11.69
N ARG A 45 -9.71 5.15 -10.55
CA ARG A 45 -10.38 4.40 -9.48
C ARG A 45 -11.69 5.10 -9.11
N GLU A 46 -12.79 4.38 -9.20
CA GLU A 46 -14.14 4.85 -8.90
C GLU A 46 -14.69 4.06 -7.70
N LEU A 47 -15.24 4.76 -6.70
CA LEU A 47 -15.98 4.13 -5.60
C LEU A 47 -17.41 3.83 -6.08
N LEU A 48 -17.79 2.55 -6.07
CA LEU A 48 -19.12 2.09 -6.47
C LEU A 48 -20.05 1.88 -5.28
N GLU A 49 -19.52 1.41 -4.15
CA GLU A 49 -20.29 1.06 -2.95
C GLU A 49 -19.46 1.33 -1.69
N ASP A 50 -20.10 1.82 -0.64
CA ASP A 50 -19.56 1.95 0.71
C ASP A 50 -20.56 1.33 1.70
N SER A 51 -20.28 0.11 2.16
CA SER A 51 -21.18 -0.69 2.99
C SER A 51 -20.43 -1.31 4.20
N PRO A 52 -21.14 -1.84 5.20
CA PRO A 52 -20.51 -2.54 6.33
C PRO A 52 -19.62 -3.72 5.92
N GLU A 53 -19.90 -4.32 4.77
CA GLU A 53 -19.14 -5.42 4.19
C GLU A 53 -17.82 -4.96 3.54
N GLY A 54 -17.65 -3.65 3.34
CA GLY A 54 -16.45 -3.03 2.79
C GLY A 54 -16.76 -2.03 1.69
N LYS A 55 -15.71 -1.59 1.00
CA LYS A 55 -15.83 -0.64 -0.11
C LYS A 55 -15.61 -1.35 -1.44
N VAL A 56 -16.52 -1.16 -2.38
CA VAL A 56 -16.38 -1.71 -3.74
C VAL A 56 -15.82 -0.62 -4.64
N TYR A 57 -14.70 -0.93 -5.30
CA TYR A 57 -14.07 -0.04 -6.25
C TYR A 57 -14.04 -0.68 -7.63
N ARG A 58 -14.07 0.19 -8.64
CA ARG A 58 -13.73 -0.14 -10.02
C ARG A 58 -12.42 0.58 -10.37
N ILE A 59 -11.43 -0.18 -10.80
CA ILE A 59 -10.24 0.36 -11.47
C ILE A 59 -10.40 0.13 -12.97
N MET A 60 -10.05 1.13 -13.77
CA MET A 60 -10.06 1.04 -15.23
C MET A 60 -8.76 1.62 -15.80
N ILE A 61 -8.24 0.98 -16.84
CA ILE A 61 -7.17 1.54 -17.66
C ILE A 61 -7.41 1.21 -19.14
N GLU A 62 -7.13 2.16 -20.04
CA GLU A 62 -7.23 1.96 -21.49
C GLU A 62 -5.86 1.71 -22.10
N SER A 63 -5.77 0.69 -22.95
CA SER A 63 -4.55 0.41 -23.73
C SER A 63 -4.43 1.31 -24.96
N LYS A 64 -3.25 1.90 -25.18
CA LYS A 64 -2.92 2.71 -26.36
C LYS A 64 -2.39 1.87 -27.54
N ARG A 65 -2.04 0.61 -27.27
CA ARG A 65 -1.54 -0.38 -28.22
C ARG A 65 -2.04 -1.77 -27.81
N THR A 66 -1.76 -2.79 -28.61
CA THR A 66 -2.01 -4.18 -28.21
C THR A 66 -1.36 -4.48 -26.85
N ALA A 67 -2.14 -5.04 -25.92
CA ALA A 67 -1.68 -5.28 -24.56
C ALA A 67 -2.39 -6.45 -23.89
N SER A 68 -1.78 -7.01 -22.83
CA SER A 68 -2.36 -8.10 -22.02
C SER A 68 -2.79 -7.66 -20.63
N TRP A 69 -3.55 -8.50 -19.93
CA TRP A 69 -3.91 -8.30 -18.53
C TRP A 69 -2.70 -8.12 -17.61
N ALA A 70 -1.62 -8.89 -17.79
CA ALA A 70 -0.39 -8.74 -17.00
C ALA A 70 0.24 -7.34 -17.17
N GLN A 71 0.19 -6.80 -18.38
CA GLN A 71 0.69 -5.45 -18.66
C GLN A 71 -0.25 -4.39 -18.07
N ALA A 72 -1.57 -4.60 -18.17
CA ALA A 72 -2.57 -3.70 -17.59
C ALA A 72 -2.47 -3.66 -16.06
N ASP A 73 -2.36 -4.82 -15.41
CA ASP A 73 -2.20 -4.94 -13.95
C ASP A 73 -0.94 -4.22 -13.47
N PHE A 74 0.18 -4.40 -14.19
CA PHE A 74 1.41 -3.69 -13.87
C PHE A 74 1.25 -2.17 -14.01
N ALA A 75 0.58 -1.70 -15.08
CA ALA A 75 0.34 -0.28 -15.28
C ALA A 75 -0.62 0.32 -14.23
N MET A 76 -1.70 -0.40 -13.88
CA MET A 76 -2.59 -0.01 -12.78
C MET A 76 -1.83 0.07 -11.45
N TRP A 77 -0.94 -0.90 -11.17
CA TRP A 77 -0.11 -0.88 -9.97
C TRP A 77 0.89 0.29 -9.97
N GLN A 78 1.47 0.65 -11.12
CA GLN A 78 2.36 1.81 -11.19
C GLN A 78 1.63 3.13 -10.91
N ASP A 79 0.41 3.30 -11.42
CA ASP A 79 -0.37 4.53 -11.27
C ASP A 79 -1.04 4.64 -9.91
N LEU A 80 -1.57 3.52 -9.38
CA LEU A 80 -2.43 3.53 -8.19
C LEU A 80 -1.77 2.93 -6.94
N ARG A 81 -0.61 2.28 -7.09
CA ARG A 81 0.21 1.60 -6.05
C ARG A 81 -0.43 0.43 -5.31
N SER A 82 -1.73 0.45 -5.13
CA SER A 82 -2.52 -0.58 -4.47
C SER A 82 -3.87 -0.74 -5.19
N SER A 83 -4.61 -1.83 -4.95
CA SER A 83 -6.02 -1.89 -5.35
C SER A 83 -6.86 -1.03 -4.39
N CYS A 84 -6.74 -1.31 -3.09
CA CYS A 84 -7.44 -0.58 -2.03
C CYS A 84 -6.65 0.68 -1.62
N PRO A 85 -7.29 1.86 -1.49
CA PRO A 85 -6.60 3.10 -1.16
C PRO A 85 -5.71 3.04 0.08
N ASP A 86 -6.04 2.20 1.06
CA ASP A 86 -5.31 2.06 2.31
C ASP A 86 -4.41 0.81 2.39
N GLY A 87 -4.32 0.04 1.29
CA GLY A 87 -3.54 -1.20 1.21
C GLY A 87 -4.25 -2.44 1.73
N ALA A 88 -5.53 -2.34 2.08
CA ALA A 88 -6.26 -3.50 2.58
C ALA A 88 -6.29 -4.65 1.55
N GLN A 89 -6.40 -5.87 2.06
CA GLN A 89 -6.70 -7.04 1.23
C GLN A 89 -8.02 -6.80 0.47
N HIS A 90 -8.09 -7.37 -0.74
CA HIS A 90 -9.27 -7.25 -1.59
C HIS A 90 -9.70 -8.59 -2.16
N GLU A 91 -11.00 -8.68 -2.41
CA GLU A 91 -11.62 -9.75 -3.16
C GLU A 91 -11.93 -9.24 -4.57
N ASN A 92 -11.43 -9.93 -5.61
CA ASN A 92 -11.81 -9.62 -6.99
C ASN A 92 -13.25 -10.07 -7.23
N LEU A 93 -14.10 -9.15 -7.69
CA LEU A 93 -15.51 -9.41 -8.00
C LEU A 93 -15.72 -9.67 -9.49
N SER A 94 -15.09 -8.86 -10.34
CA SER A 94 -15.17 -9.02 -11.79
C SER A 94 -13.97 -8.44 -12.52
N THR A 95 -13.74 -8.91 -13.74
CA THR A 95 -12.77 -8.37 -14.69
C THR A 95 -13.41 -8.24 -16.07
N GLU A 96 -13.07 -7.19 -16.80
CA GLU A 96 -13.44 -6.98 -18.20
C GLU A 96 -12.20 -6.49 -18.98
N PRO A 97 -11.80 -7.11 -20.09
CA PRO A 97 -12.32 -8.35 -20.66
C PRO A 97 -12.30 -9.51 -19.66
N ALA A 98 -13.32 -10.38 -19.73
CA ALA A 98 -13.50 -11.43 -18.76
C ALA A 98 -12.37 -12.46 -18.86
N THR A 99 -11.67 -12.66 -17.74
CA THR A 99 -10.76 -13.80 -17.57
C THR A 99 -11.59 -15.02 -17.21
N ASP A 100 -12.32 -15.57 -18.17
CA ASP A 100 -13.13 -16.76 -17.95
C ASP A 100 -12.22 -17.90 -17.44
N GLY A 101 -12.46 -18.31 -16.19
CA GLY A 101 -11.58 -19.05 -15.29
C GLY A 101 -11.12 -20.45 -15.75
N ALA A 102 -11.17 -20.75 -17.03
CA ALA A 102 -10.48 -21.85 -17.65
C ALA A 102 -9.20 -21.42 -18.41
N HIS A 103 -9.17 -20.33 -19.22
CA HIS A 103 -8.05 -20.18 -20.17
C HIS A 103 -7.70 -18.77 -20.72
N GLU A 104 -8.18 -17.65 -20.18
CA GLU A 104 -7.50 -16.39 -20.50
C GLU A 104 -6.17 -16.33 -19.72
N SER A 105 -5.06 -16.60 -20.41
CA SER A 105 -3.75 -16.37 -19.80
C SER A 105 -3.60 -14.87 -19.55
N SER A 106 -2.98 -14.46 -18.45
CA SER A 106 -2.63 -13.04 -18.21
C SER A 106 -1.74 -12.43 -19.32
N GLN A 107 -1.25 -13.26 -20.24
CA GLN A 107 -0.44 -12.90 -21.40
C GLN A 107 -1.26 -12.80 -22.71
N GLN A 108 -2.57 -13.11 -22.69
CA GLN A 108 -3.41 -12.95 -23.87
C GLN A 108 -3.45 -11.48 -24.28
N GLU A 109 -3.20 -11.24 -25.56
CA GLU A 109 -3.17 -9.90 -26.12
C GLU A 109 -4.56 -9.46 -26.58
N HIS A 110 -4.91 -8.22 -26.25
CA HIS A 110 -6.10 -7.52 -26.67
C HIS A 110 -5.70 -6.32 -27.55
N PRO A 111 -6.54 -5.92 -28.52
CA PRO A 111 -6.23 -4.81 -29.41
C PRO A 111 -6.12 -3.47 -28.68
N ALA A 112 -5.48 -2.49 -29.32
CA ALA A 112 -5.46 -1.10 -28.85
C ALA A 112 -6.89 -0.56 -28.62
N GLY A 113 -7.05 0.30 -27.61
CA GLY A 113 -8.34 0.84 -27.19
C GLY A 113 -9.13 -0.09 -26.26
N THR A 114 -8.58 -1.25 -25.89
CA THR A 114 -9.20 -2.13 -24.90
C THR A 114 -9.18 -1.48 -23.53
N HIS A 115 -10.35 -1.46 -22.87
CA HIS A 115 -10.52 -1.08 -21.47
C HIS A 115 -10.35 -2.32 -20.60
N PHE A 116 -9.30 -2.32 -19.78
CA PHE A 116 -9.10 -3.31 -18.74
C PHE A 116 -9.72 -2.76 -17.45
N ILE A 117 -10.79 -3.40 -16.99
CA ILE A 117 -11.61 -2.98 -15.85
C ILE A 117 -11.58 -4.09 -14.81
N ARG A 118 -11.23 -3.75 -13.57
CA ARG A 118 -11.31 -4.65 -12.43
C ARG A 118 -12.23 -4.08 -11.37
N THR A 119 -13.21 -4.86 -10.97
CA THR A 119 -14.06 -4.54 -9.82
C THR A 119 -13.65 -5.43 -8.65
N PHE A 120 -13.42 -4.83 -7.49
CA PHE A 120 -13.00 -5.55 -6.29
C PHE A 120 -13.61 -4.93 -5.04
N ARG A 121 -13.73 -5.74 -3.99
CA ARG A 121 -14.15 -5.30 -2.66
C ARG A 121 -12.94 -5.24 -1.73
N CYS A 122 -12.69 -4.07 -1.16
CA CYS A 122 -11.73 -3.91 -0.07
C CYS A 122 -12.32 -4.44 1.22
N ALA A 123 -11.50 -5.12 2.02
CA ALA A 123 -11.91 -5.59 3.33
C ALA A 123 -12.50 -4.44 4.18
N PRO A 124 -13.54 -4.71 4.99
CA PRO A 124 -14.13 -3.69 5.83
C PRO A 124 -13.14 -3.21 6.89
N LYS A 125 -13.42 -2.04 7.46
CA LYS A 125 -12.64 -1.50 8.58
C LYS A 125 -12.56 -2.56 9.70
N PRO A 126 -11.35 -2.96 10.14
CA PRO A 126 -11.25 -3.98 11.18
C PRO A 126 -11.78 -3.46 12.51
N ALA A 127 -12.36 -4.34 13.33
CA ALA A 127 -12.94 -3.98 14.63
C ALA A 127 -11.93 -3.38 15.62
N TYR A 128 -10.63 -3.66 15.42
CA TYR A 128 -9.55 -3.10 16.22
C TYR A 128 -9.03 -1.74 15.70
N GLN A 129 -9.65 -1.18 14.66
CA GLN A 129 -9.38 0.18 14.18
C GLN A 129 -10.40 1.16 14.77
N PHE A 130 -9.90 2.28 15.28
CA PHE A 130 -10.70 3.40 15.76
C PHE A 130 -10.17 4.73 15.22
N GLU A 131 -10.96 5.78 15.37
CA GLU A 131 -10.57 7.16 15.05
C GLU A 131 -10.36 7.94 16.34
N PHE A 132 -9.28 8.71 16.41
CA PHE A 132 -9.10 9.69 17.46
C PHE A 132 -10.13 10.81 17.30
N GLU A 133 -10.55 11.42 18.41
CA GLU A 133 -11.49 12.56 18.37
C GLU A 133 -10.87 13.79 17.71
N SER A 134 -9.56 13.95 17.83
CA SER A 134 -8.78 15.04 17.24
C SER A 134 -7.32 14.62 17.09
N ARG A 135 -6.51 15.44 16.41
CA ARG A 135 -5.06 15.27 16.38
C ARG A 135 -4.47 15.49 17.78
N LEU A 136 -3.65 14.55 18.22
CA LEU A 136 -2.99 14.57 19.52
C LEU A 136 -1.46 14.72 19.35
N PRO A 137 -0.78 15.40 20.28
CA PRO A 137 0.68 15.30 20.39
C PRO A 137 1.14 13.84 20.50
N HIS A 138 2.34 13.55 19.99
CA HIS A 138 2.88 12.19 19.94
C HIS A 138 2.79 11.44 21.28
N GLU A 139 3.24 12.08 22.37
CA GLU A 139 3.24 11.46 23.70
C GLU A 139 1.82 11.08 24.17
N GLN A 140 0.83 11.94 23.92
CA GLN A 140 -0.57 11.69 24.29
C GLN A 140 -1.19 10.57 23.46
N ALA A 141 -0.89 10.52 22.16
CA ALA A 141 -1.35 9.44 21.29
C ALA A 141 -0.75 8.09 21.72
N VAL A 142 0.56 8.04 22.01
CA VAL A 142 1.24 6.84 22.50
C VAL A 142 0.67 6.38 23.85
N GLU A 143 0.41 7.31 24.77
CA GLU A 143 -0.21 7.01 26.05
C GLU A 143 -1.61 6.40 25.86
N GLN A 144 -2.45 7.00 25.01
CA GLN A 144 -3.79 6.50 24.73
C GLN A 144 -3.77 5.11 24.09
N MET A 145 -2.89 4.87 23.11
CA MET A 145 -2.73 3.56 22.48
C MET A 145 -2.25 2.51 23.50
N THR A 146 -1.28 2.87 24.34
CA THR A 146 -0.76 1.99 25.40
C THR A 146 -1.84 1.65 26.43
N ARG A 147 -2.67 2.63 26.82
CA ARG A 147 -3.81 2.41 27.71
C ARG A 147 -4.78 1.40 27.11
N ARG A 148 -5.14 1.54 25.82
CA ARG A 148 -6.00 0.55 25.13
C ARG A 148 -5.42 -0.85 25.13
N LEU A 149 -4.11 -1.00 24.92
CA LEU A 149 -3.45 -2.31 25.02
C LEU A 149 -3.52 -2.89 26.45
N ARG A 150 -3.39 -2.07 27.49
CA ARG A 150 -3.55 -2.52 28.88
C ARG A 150 -4.99 -2.93 29.18
N GLU A 151 -5.97 -2.19 28.69
CA GLU A 151 -7.38 -2.51 28.87
C GLU A 151 -7.76 -3.80 28.13
N ALA A 152 -7.25 -4.00 26.92
CA ALA A 152 -7.50 -5.20 26.13
C ALA A 152 -6.84 -6.46 26.71
N ALA A 153 -5.69 -6.32 27.37
CA ALA A 153 -4.95 -7.43 27.97
C ALA A 153 -4.29 -7.00 29.31
N PRO A 154 -5.06 -6.89 30.40
CA PRO A 154 -4.56 -6.40 31.69
C PRO A 154 -3.49 -7.32 32.29
N ASP A 155 -3.61 -8.62 32.05
CA ASP A 155 -2.70 -9.63 32.61
C ASP A 155 -1.49 -9.92 31.70
N SER A 156 -1.41 -9.31 30.51
CA SER A 156 -0.29 -9.54 29.60
C SER A 156 1.00 -8.93 30.14
N LYS A 157 2.03 -9.78 30.17
CA LYS A 157 3.42 -9.43 30.50
C LYS A 157 4.23 -9.06 29.25
N GLY A 158 3.61 -9.08 28.08
CA GLY A 158 4.22 -8.73 26.81
C GLY A 158 4.65 -7.28 26.71
N GLY A 159 5.62 -7.06 25.83
CA GLY A 159 6.03 -5.73 25.42
C GLY A 159 4.88 -5.06 24.69
N ARG A 160 4.49 -3.86 25.12
CA ARG A 160 3.51 -3.02 24.43
C ARG A 160 4.29 -2.13 23.48
N VAL A 161 4.00 -2.24 22.20
CA VAL A 161 4.69 -1.48 21.15
C VAL A 161 3.67 -0.55 20.50
N VAL A 162 4.09 0.68 20.25
CA VAL A 162 3.33 1.69 19.51
C VAL A 162 4.25 2.28 18.45
N VAL A 163 3.81 2.28 17.21
CA VAL A 163 4.56 2.83 16.07
C VAL A 163 3.69 3.82 15.29
N PRO A 164 4.24 4.94 14.79
CA PRO A 164 3.50 5.87 13.96
C PRO A 164 3.22 5.26 12.59
N ILE A 165 2.04 5.54 12.05
CA ILE A 165 1.70 5.31 10.65
C ILE A 165 1.88 6.67 9.97
N LEU A 166 2.78 6.75 8.99
CA LEU A 166 3.11 8.00 8.32
C LEU A 166 2.27 8.18 7.06
N ASP A 167 2.07 9.41 6.64
CA ASP A 167 1.58 9.66 5.29
C ASP A 167 2.73 9.42 4.31
N SER A 168 2.54 8.54 3.34
CA SER A 168 3.59 8.15 2.40
C SER A 168 3.04 8.09 0.99
N SER A 169 3.79 8.64 0.05
CA SER A 169 3.50 8.54 -1.38
C SER A 169 3.73 7.14 -1.96
N THR A 170 4.46 6.28 -1.23
CA THR A 170 4.87 4.96 -1.71
C THR A 170 4.21 3.82 -0.97
N ASP A 171 4.00 3.97 0.35
CA ASP A 171 3.57 2.89 1.23
C ASP A 171 2.23 3.21 1.85
N THR A 172 1.23 2.39 1.55
CA THR A 172 -0.08 2.56 2.16
C THR A 172 -0.06 2.19 3.64
N LYS A 173 -1.13 2.55 4.36
CA LYS A 173 -1.28 2.25 5.79
C LYS A 173 -1.00 0.77 6.11
N PHE A 174 -1.59 -0.16 5.36
CA PHE A 174 -1.40 -1.58 5.62
C PHE A 174 -0.03 -2.09 5.16
N ASP A 175 0.58 -1.54 4.11
CA ASP A 175 1.96 -1.87 3.74
C ASP A 175 2.94 -1.51 4.87
N GLN A 176 2.77 -0.34 5.49
CA GLN A 176 3.58 0.09 6.63
C GLN A 176 3.40 -0.84 7.83
N ILE A 177 2.15 -1.22 8.14
CA ILE A 177 1.86 -2.15 9.25
C ILE A 177 2.52 -3.51 9.00
N GLU A 178 2.41 -4.07 7.80
CA GLU A 178 3.06 -5.32 7.42
C GLU A 178 4.58 -5.22 7.54
N GLY A 179 5.17 -4.13 7.05
CA GLY A 179 6.60 -3.84 7.18
C GLY A 179 7.05 -3.77 8.65
N PHE A 180 6.31 -3.07 9.50
CA PHE A 180 6.62 -2.98 10.94
C PHE A 180 6.54 -4.34 11.63
N LEU A 181 5.50 -5.12 11.37
CA LEU A 181 5.33 -6.45 11.95
C LEU A 181 6.43 -7.41 11.49
N GLY A 182 6.74 -7.43 10.20
CA GLY A 182 7.81 -8.27 9.64
C GLY A 182 9.17 -7.91 10.23
N GLY A 183 9.51 -6.62 10.29
CA GLY A 183 10.76 -6.14 10.88
C GLY A 183 10.89 -6.45 12.37
N LEU A 184 9.81 -6.26 13.15
CA LEU A 184 9.78 -6.62 14.56
C LEU A 184 10.00 -8.12 14.76
N VAL A 185 9.21 -8.97 14.10
CA VAL A 185 9.29 -10.42 14.26
C VAL A 185 10.71 -10.89 13.93
N HIS A 186 11.28 -10.41 12.83
CA HIS A 186 12.66 -10.71 12.46
C HIS A 186 13.66 -10.31 13.55
N SER A 187 13.55 -9.09 14.10
CA SER A 187 14.42 -8.61 15.19
C SER A 187 14.27 -9.43 16.47
N MET A 188 13.05 -9.88 16.78
CA MET A 188 12.74 -10.61 18.00
C MET A 188 13.09 -12.10 17.96
N LEU A 189 13.15 -12.74 16.79
CA LEU A 189 13.50 -14.15 16.67
C LEU A 189 14.89 -14.49 17.25
N ASN A 190 15.83 -13.52 17.26
CA ASN A 190 17.13 -13.68 17.92
C ASN A 190 17.03 -13.75 19.46
N LYS A 191 15.98 -13.14 20.04
CA LYS A 191 15.75 -13.09 21.50
C LYS A 191 14.72 -14.11 21.97
N CYS A 192 13.85 -14.55 21.07
CA CYS A 192 12.77 -15.49 21.32
C CYS A 192 12.96 -16.75 20.45
N PRO A 193 13.88 -17.67 20.82
CA PRO A 193 14.28 -18.79 19.97
C PRO A 193 13.15 -19.76 19.64
N THR A 194 12.15 -19.86 20.51
CA THR A 194 10.98 -20.74 20.32
C THR A 194 9.92 -20.10 19.41
N GLY A 195 9.96 -18.78 19.23
CA GLY A 195 8.99 -18.02 18.43
C GLY A 195 8.48 -16.75 19.10
N VAL A 196 7.74 -15.97 18.33
CA VAL A 196 7.20 -14.66 18.71
C VAL A 196 5.69 -14.68 18.48
N VAL A 197 4.92 -14.22 19.47
CA VAL A 197 3.48 -13.97 19.34
C VAL A 197 3.25 -12.47 19.32
N VAL A 198 2.60 -12.00 18.25
CA VAL A 198 2.02 -10.67 18.20
C VAL A 198 0.52 -10.81 18.44
N SER A 199 -0.02 -10.02 19.36
CA SER A 199 -1.41 -10.07 19.77
C SER A 199 -1.98 -8.67 20.00
N HIS A 200 -3.30 -8.59 20.10
CA HIS A 200 -4.03 -7.34 20.39
C HIS A 200 -3.61 -6.18 19.47
N PRO A 201 -3.63 -6.35 18.13
CA PRO A 201 -3.40 -5.24 17.23
C PRO A 201 -4.45 -4.16 17.48
N VAL A 202 -4.06 -2.90 17.43
CA VAL A 202 -4.93 -1.73 17.55
C VAL A 202 -4.45 -0.68 16.56
N ILE A 203 -5.36 -0.15 15.75
CA ILE A 203 -5.06 0.95 14.82
C ILE A 203 -5.85 2.17 15.29
N GLY A 204 -5.17 3.27 15.59
CA GLY A 204 -5.80 4.56 15.84
C GLY A 204 -5.45 5.52 14.71
N LEU A 205 -6.45 6.03 13.98
CA LEU A 205 -6.24 7.01 12.92
C LEU A 205 -6.72 8.38 13.36
N PHE A 206 -5.98 9.44 13.02
CA PHE A 206 -6.46 10.79 13.20
C PHE A 206 -7.57 11.10 12.19
N PRO A 207 -8.50 12.01 12.53
CA PRO A 207 -9.45 12.48 11.55
C PRO A 207 -8.70 13.16 10.39
N PRO A 208 -9.24 13.09 9.15
CA PRO A 208 -8.67 13.81 8.02
C PRO A 208 -8.58 15.30 8.36
N SER A 209 -7.45 15.92 8.01
CA SER A 209 -7.24 17.36 8.17
C SER A 209 -7.54 18.06 6.85
N ASP A 210 -8.17 19.22 6.91
CA ASP A 210 -8.33 20.11 5.75
C ASP A 210 -7.03 20.82 5.38
N GLU A 211 -6.04 20.84 6.29
CA GLU A 211 -4.72 21.39 6.03
C GLU A 211 -3.91 20.45 5.14
N ALA A 212 -3.17 21.01 4.17
CA ALA A 212 -2.30 20.25 3.28
C ALA A 212 -1.44 19.27 4.08
N SER A 213 -1.52 17.99 3.75
CA SER A 213 -0.89 16.91 4.51
C SER A 213 0.60 17.17 4.67
N ASP A 214 1.00 17.53 5.90
CA ASP A 214 2.40 17.54 6.28
C ASP A 214 2.85 16.09 6.42
N LEU A 215 3.60 15.60 5.43
CA LEU A 215 4.14 14.23 5.40
C LEU A 215 5.00 13.90 6.63
N SER A 216 5.43 14.89 7.40
CA SER A 216 6.14 14.67 8.66
C SER A 216 5.23 14.28 9.82
N GLN A 217 3.92 14.50 9.71
CA GLN A 217 2.96 14.12 10.73
C GLN A 217 2.39 12.72 10.51
N PRO A 218 2.28 11.91 11.58
CA PRO A 218 1.60 10.63 11.48
C PRO A 218 0.13 10.80 11.05
N LEU A 219 -0.35 9.90 10.20
CA LEU A 219 -1.77 9.65 9.95
C LEU A 219 -2.46 9.00 11.14
N GLY A 220 -1.67 8.31 11.97
CA GLY A 220 -2.16 7.58 13.12
C GLY A 220 -1.07 6.75 13.76
N TYR A 221 -1.49 5.75 14.53
CA TYR A 221 -0.61 4.84 15.24
C TYR A 221 -1.12 3.42 15.12
N PHE A 222 -0.17 2.50 14.97
CA PHE A 222 -0.41 1.07 15.11
C PHE A 222 0.22 0.60 16.43
N ALA A 223 -0.52 -0.16 17.21
CA ALA A 223 -0.06 -0.69 18.48
C ALA A 223 -0.38 -2.17 18.60
N TYR A 224 0.43 -2.89 19.35
CA TYR A 224 0.25 -4.32 19.59
C TYR A 224 1.03 -4.77 20.83
N ILE A 225 0.74 -5.99 21.27
CA ILE A 225 1.48 -6.70 22.32
C ILE A 225 2.35 -7.75 21.68
N VAL A 226 3.60 -7.85 22.10
CA VAL A 226 4.54 -8.87 21.64
C VAL A 226 5.14 -9.67 22.79
N GLU A 227 5.18 -10.99 22.62
CA GLU A 227 5.64 -11.97 23.62
C GLU A 227 6.51 -13.05 22.97
N CYS A 228 7.53 -13.56 23.67
CA CYS A 228 8.22 -14.78 23.25
C CYS A 228 7.36 -16.00 23.56
N THR A 229 7.23 -16.94 22.62
CA THR A 229 6.67 -18.26 22.92
C THR A 229 7.67 -19.07 23.74
N GLY A 230 7.19 -20.00 24.56
CA GLY A 230 8.07 -20.94 25.28
C GLY A 230 8.69 -20.44 26.58
N ASN A 231 8.33 -19.25 27.08
CA ASN A 231 8.38 -18.99 28.51
C ASN A 231 7.26 -19.82 29.15
N ALA A 232 7.48 -21.12 29.34
CA ALA A 232 6.62 -21.90 30.22
C ALA A 232 6.50 -21.12 31.55
N PRO A 233 5.30 -20.98 32.15
CA PRO A 233 5.26 -20.66 33.57
C PRO A 233 6.16 -21.70 34.22
N ALA A 234 7.16 -21.26 35.00
CA ALA A 234 8.03 -22.18 35.72
C ALA A 234 7.13 -23.21 36.38
N THR A 235 7.08 -24.42 35.83
CA THR A 235 6.27 -25.51 36.36
C THR A 235 6.72 -25.60 37.80
N ALA A 236 5.82 -25.26 38.72
CA ALA A 236 6.02 -25.47 40.14
C ALA A 236 6.55 -26.89 40.26
N ALA A 237 7.80 -27.03 40.71
CA ALA A 237 8.44 -28.33 40.82
C ALA A 237 7.45 -29.24 41.55
N ALA A 238 6.97 -30.27 40.87
CA ALA A 238 6.15 -31.27 41.52
C ALA A 238 6.94 -31.75 42.74
N PRO A 239 6.35 -31.78 43.95
CA PRO A 239 7.05 -32.30 45.12
C PRO A 239 7.52 -33.70 44.79
N ILE A 240 8.83 -33.93 44.92
CA ILE A 240 9.42 -35.26 44.76
C ILE A 240 8.75 -36.16 45.82
N PRO A 241 7.95 -37.17 45.43
CA PRO A 241 7.41 -38.09 46.38
C PRO A 241 8.51 -39.08 46.76
N GLY A 242 8.97 -39.00 48.00
CA GLY A 242 9.67 -40.08 48.70
C GLY A 242 11.15 -40.27 48.37
N LYS A 243 12.00 -39.69 49.22
CA LYS A 243 13.14 -40.39 49.81
C LYS A 243 13.23 -40.01 51.28
#